data_AF-A0A7C5AAZ3-F1
#
_entry.id   AF-A0A7C5AAZ3-F1
#
_cell.length_a   1.000
_cell.length_b   1.000
_cell.length_c   1.000
_cell.angle_alpha   90.00
_cell.angle_beta   90.00
_cell.angle_gamma   90.00
#
_symmetry.space_group_name_H-M   'P 1'
#
loop_
_entity.id
_entity.type
_entity.pdbx_description
1 polymer ?
#
loop_
_entity_poly.entity_id
_entity_poly.type
_entity_poly.pdbx_seq_one_letter_code
_entity_poly.pdbx_strand_id
1 'polypeptide(L)'
;MQPQAKTTLFLAAMGAVAGAISSQVRSGWAAFLIAVVIFLLASPLARRVLKLQQDFSTLKVMTTGMWSFFIVWLVSWIWVYSALL
;
A
#
# COMPACT_ATOMS: atom_id res chain seq x y z
N MET A 1 -2.46 13.97 -15.65
CA MET A 1 -2.23 12.64 -15.03
C MET A 1 -3.57 11.92 -14.90
N GLN A 2 -3.68 10.71 -15.45
CA GLN A 2 -4.90 9.89 -15.36
C GLN A 2 -5.21 9.54 -13.88
N PRO A 3 -6.48 9.50 -13.47
CA PRO A 3 -6.89 9.21 -12.08
C PRO A 3 -6.40 7.84 -11.58
N GLN A 4 -6.20 6.87 -12.47
CA GLN A 4 -5.61 5.57 -12.15
C GLN A 4 -4.16 5.71 -11.70
N ALA A 5 -3.33 6.44 -12.46
CA ALA A 5 -1.91 6.64 -12.12
C ALA A 5 -1.72 7.31 -10.75
N LYS A 6 -2.57 8.28 -10.39
CA LYS A 6 -2.54 8.91 -9.06
C LYS A 6 -2.87 7.93 -7.93
N THR A 7 -3.84 7.05 -8.18
CA THR A 7 -4.27 6.02 -7.22
C THR A 7 -3.18 4.97 -7.01
N THR A 8 -2.59 4.50 -8.11
CA THR A 8 -1.48 3.55 -8.08
C THR A 8 -0.27 4.13 -7.38
N LEU A 9 0.07 5.40 -7.65
CA LEU A 9 1.21 6.07 -7.01
C LEU A 9 0.98 6.28 -5.51
N PHE A 10 -0.24 6.67 -5.11
CA PHE A 10 -0.61 6.82 -3.70
C PHE A 10 -0.51 5.48 -2.95
N LEU A 11 -1.09 4.42 -3.52
CA LEU A 11 -1.05 3.09 -2.90
C LEU A 11 0.36 2.50 -2.91
N ALA A 12 1.18 2.76 -3.94
CA ALA A 12 2.60 2.41 -3.94
C ALA A 12 3.36 3.11 -2.81
N ALA A 13 3.14 4.42 -2.61
CA ALA A 13 3.75 5.16 -1.50
C ALA A 13 3.33 4.59 -0.13
N MET A 14 2.05 4.22 0.02
CA MET A 14 1.57 3.55 1.22
C MET A 14 2.16 2.16 1.41
N GLY A 15 2.41 1.42 0.32
CA GLY A 15 3.15 0.15 0.37
C GLY A 15 4.56 0.35 0.91
N ALA A 16 5.27 1.39 0.46
CA ALA A 16 6.62 1.69 0.94
C ALA A 16 6.65 1.97 2.46
N VAL A 17 5.71 2.80 2.93
CA VAL A 17 5.54 3.11 4.37
C VAL A 17 5.18 1.85 5.15
N ALA A 18 4.25 1.03 4.63
CA ALA A 18 3.89 -0.24 5.25
C ALA A 18 5.10 -1.17 5.39
N GLY A 19 5.97 -1.22 4.38
CA GLY A 19 7.16 -2.08 4.38
C GLY A 19 8.18 -1.65 5.44
N ALA A 20 8.36 -0.33 5.60
CA ALA A 20 9.24 0.24 6.62
C ALA A 20 8.70 0.08 8.05
N ILE A 21 7.37 0.10 8.22
CA ILE A 21 6.74 -0.16 9.53
C ILE A 21 6.84 -1.66 9.86
N SER A 22 6.55 -2.53 8.89
CA SER A 22 6.50 -3.97 9.11
C SER A 22 7.89 -4.63 9.20
N SER A 23 8.96 -3.94 8.79
CA SER A 23 10.34 -4.43 8.90
C SER A 23 10.85 -4.51 10.35
N GLN A 24 10.19 -3.83 11.29
CA GLN A 24 10.51 -3.96 12.71
C GLN A 24 9.99 -5.27 13.32
N VAL A 25 9.15 -6.01 12.57
CA VAL A 25 8.52 -7.24 13.06
C VAL A 25 9.30 -8.45 12.57
N ARG A 26 9.84 -9.22 13.52
CA ARG A 26 10.66 -10.41 13.25
C ARG A 26 9.90 -11.55 12.57
N SER A 27 8.58 -11.62 12.75
CA SER A 27 7.72 -12.61 12.09
C SER A 27 7.20 -12.06 10.77
N GLY A 28 7.59 -12.69 9.65
CA GLY A 28 7.11 -12.33 8.31
C GLY A 28 5.59 -12.42 8.16
N TRP A 29 4.94 -13.37 8.84
CA TRP A 29 3.48 -13.48 8.85
C TRP A 29 2.81 -12.30 9.57
N ALA A 30 3.38 -11.86 10.69
CA ALA A 30 2.89 -10.68 11.39
C ALA A 30 3.14 -9.39 10.58
N ALA A 31 4.29 -9.29 9.92
CA ALA A 31 4.59 -8.19 8.99
C ALA A 31 3.58 -8.12 7.83
N PHE A 32 3.21 -9.27 7.26
CA PHE A 32 2.19 -9.36 6.21
C PHE A 32 0.81 -8.93 6.71
N LEU A 33 0.38 -9.37 7.90
CA LEU A 33 -0.90 -8.96 8.48
C LEU A 33 -0.96 -7.45 8.70
N ILE A 34 0.11 -6.83 9.18
CA ILE A 34 0.21 -5.37 9.33
C ILE A 34 0.05 -4.69 7.97
N ALA A 35 0.69 -5.21 6.91
CA ALA A 35 0.55 -4.67 5.56
C ALA A 35 -0.89 -4.73 5.06
N VAL A 36 -1.60 -5.83 5.31
CA VAL A 36 -3.03 -5.99 4.96
C VAL A 36 -3.89 -4.95 5.70
N VAL A 37 -3.67 -4.73 7.00
CA VAL A 37 -4.40 -3.72 7.76
C VAL A 37 -4.13 -2.31 7.19
N ILE A 38 -2.87 -1.98 6.91
CA ILE A 38 -2.51 -0.68 6.34
C ILE A 38 -3.15 -0.49 4.96
N PHE A 39 -3.18 -1.52 4.12
CA PHE A 39 -3.84 -1.47 2.81
C PHE A 39 -5.35 -1.18 2.93
N LEU A 40 -6.04 -1.88 3.84
CA LEU A 40 -7.47 -1.69 4.08
C LEU A 40 -7.80 -0.28 4.57
N LEU A 41 -6.91 0.34 5.35
CA LEU A 41 -7.05 1.73 5.79
C LEU A 41 -6.70 2.74 4.69
N ALA A 42 -5.70 2.45 3.87
CA ALA A 42 -5.25 3.32 2.79
C ALA A 42 -6.25 3.41 1.63
N SER A 43 -6.99 2.34 1.34
CA SER A 43 -8.00 2.29 0.27
C SER A 43 -9.10 3.36 0.38
N PRO A 44 -9.86 3.48 1.49
CA PRO A 44 -10.84 4.54 1.66
C PRO A 44 -10.19 5.93 1.78
N LEU A 45 -8.96 6.01 2.31
CA LEU A 45 -8.20 7.25 2.41
C LEU A 45 -7.81 7.78 1.03
N ALA A 46 -7.38 6.91 0.11
CA ALA A 46 -7.03 7.26 -1.26
C ALA A 46 -8.21 7.95 -1.97
N ARG A 47 -9.44 7.46 -1.76
CA ARG A 47 -10.65 8.07 -2.33
C ARG A 47 -10.87 9.50 -1.82
N ARG A 48 -10.67 9.72 -0.51
CA ARG A 48 -10.82 11.05 0.13
C ARG A 48 -9.71 12.02 -0.30
N VAL A 49 -8.45 11.57 -0.27
CA VAL A 49 -7.27 12.39 -0.57
C VAL A 49 -7.20 12.76 -2.04
N LEU A 50 -7.50 11.82 -2.94
CA LEU A 50 -7.41 12.04 -4.39
C LEU A 50 -8.66 12.68 -4.99
N LYS A 51 -9.69 12.97 -4.17
CA LYS A 51 -11.01 13.48 -4.60
C LYS A 51 -11.52 12.74 -5.85
N LEU A 52 -11.36 11.41 -5.87
CA LEU A 52 -11.78 10.59 -7.00
C LEU A 52 -13.30 10.75 -7.17
N GLN A 53 -13.73 11.30 -8.31
CA GLN A 53 -15.15 11.49 -8.65
C GLN A 53 -15.94 10.18 -8.47
N GLN A 54 -17.25 10.32 -8.22
CA GLN A 54 -18.16 9.23 -7.84
C GLN A 54 -18.10 7.99 -8.75
N ASP A 55 -17.64 8.12 -9.99
CA ASP A 55 -17.47 7.01 -10.95
C ASP A 55 -16.32 6.03 -10.64
N PHE A 56 -15.38 6.39 -9.76
CA PHE A 56 -14.38 5.43 -9.27
C PHE A 56 -14.93 4.68 -8.05
N SER A 57 -15.52 3.51 -8.33
CA SER A 57 -15.91 2.54 -7.29
C SER A 57 -14.70 2.18 -6.42
N THR A 58 -14.89 2.15 -5.09
CA THR A 58 -13.88 1.73 -4.11
C THR A 58 -13.26 0.38 -4.47
N LEU A 59 -14.06 -0.51 -5.05
CA LEU A 59 -13.64 -1.83 -5.50
C LEU A 59 -12.61 -1.73 -6.65
N LYS A 60 -12.79 -0.77 -7.55
CA LYS A 60 -11.86 -0.51 -8.67
C LYS A 60 -10.57 0.14 -8.17
N VAL A 61 -10.64 1.02 -7.16
CA VAL A 61 -9.46 1.60 -6.48
C VAL A 61 -8.64 0.51 -5.81
N MET A 62 -9.30 -0.41 -5.11
CA MET A 62 -8.65 -1.55 -4.45
C MET A 62 -7.97 -2.46 -5.48
N THR A 63 -8.70 -2.95 -6.48
CA THR A 63 -8.13 -3.90 -7.46
C THR A 63 -7.01 -3.28 -8.30
N THR A 64 -7.11 -2.00 -8.65
CA THR A 64 -6.11 -1.31 -9.49
C THR A 64 -4.79 -1.09 -8.74
N GLY A 65 -4.84 -0.79 -7.45
CA GLY A 65 -3.62 -0.48 -6.68
C GLY A 65 -3.17 -1.58 -5.71
N MET A 66 -3.91 -2.67 -5.57
CA MET A 66 -3.57 -3.80 -4.69
C MET A 66 -2.18 -4.37 -5.03
N TRP A 67 -1.96 -4.74 -6.29
CA TRP A 67 -0.69 -5.33 -6.72
C TRP A 67 0.48 -4.37 -6.54
N SER A 68 0.31 -3.10 -6.91
CA SER A 68 1.34 -2.09 -6.70
C SER A 68 1.65 -1.87 -5.22
N PHE A 69 0.64 -1.86 -4.34
CA PHE A 69 0.86 -1.78 -2.90
C PHE A 69 1.68 -2.97 -2.40
N PHE A 70 1.26 -4.20 -2.72
CA PHE A 70 1.93 -5.40 -2.20
C PHE A 70 3.34 -5.59 -2.76
N ILE A 71 3.57 -5.29 -4.03
CA ILE A 71 4.90 -5.36 -4.63
C ILE A 71 5.83 -4.35 -3.96
N VAL A 72 5.40 -3.09 -3.83
CA VAL A 72 6.24 -2.05 -3.21
C VAL A 72 6.42 -2.31 -1.72
N TRP A 73 5.39 -2.80 -1.03
CA TRP A 73 5.50 -3.27 0.35
C TRP A 73 6.56 -4.35 0.49
N LEU A 74 6.51 -5.39 -0.34
CA LEU A 74 7.43 -6.52 -0.25
C LEU A 74 8.87 -6.08 -0.52
N VAL A 75 9.09 -5.28 -1.56
CA VAL A 75 10.43 -4.75 -1.90
C VAL A 75 10.95 -3.85 -0.78
N SER A 76 10.12 -2.94 -0.27
CA SER A 76 10.48 -2.05 0.84
C SER A 76 10.78 -2.85 2.11
N TRP A 77 9.95 -3.85 2.44
CA TRP A 77 10.12 -4.70 3.60
C TRP A 77 11.43 -5.49 3.53
N ILE A 78 11.72 -6.16 2.40
CA ILE A 78 12.98 -6.88 2.20
C ILE A 78 14.17 -5.92 2.36
N TRP A 79 14.12 -4.77 1.70
CA TRP A 79 15.24 -3.83 1.70
C TRP A 79 15.52 -3.27 3.11
N VAL A 80 14.48 -2.81 3.81
CA VAL A 80 14.63 -2.26 5.17
C VAL A 80 14.99 -3.36 6.17
N TYR A 81 14.36 -4.54 6.08
CA TYR A 81 14.67 -5.67 6.96
C TYR A 81 16.11 -6.15 6.79
N SER A 82 16.61 -6.23 5.55
CA SER A 82 18.01 -6.57 5.27
C SER A 82 18.99 -5.50 5.73
N ALA A 83 18.59 -4.22 5.76
CA ALA A 83 19.44 -3.14 6.29
C ALA A 83 19.50 -3.10 7.83
N LEU A 84 18.54 -3.73 8.50
CA LEU A 84 18.45 -3.82 9.97
C LEU A 84 19.12 -5.07 10.57
N LEU A 85 19.49 -6.03 9.72
CA LEU A 85 20.21 -7.27 10.07
C LEU A 85 21.72 -7.08 9.96
#